data_AF-A0A7R9VL68-F1
#
_entry.id   AF-A0A7R9VL68-F1
#
_cell.length_a   1.000
_cell.length_b   1.000
_cell.length_c   1.000
_cell.angle_alpha   90.00
_cell.angle_beta   90.00
_cell.angle_gamma   90.00
#
_symmetry.space_group_name_H-M   'P 1'
#
loop_
_entity.id
_entity.type
_entity.pdbx_description
1 polymer ?
#
loop_
_entity_poly.entity_id
_entity_poly.type
_entity_poly.pdbx_seq_one_letter_code
_entity_poly.pdbx_strand_id
1 'polypeptide(L)'
;HAAPPPDELLWRGLAMPRPAARAARYTAWAAFMATTCFFAVPVAALQALINASAEPLSGADIPVVEQLIEGVVPGLALVVLMAAVPPLLAALACASGAECESDCDMEVVSRFFVFQVIVVFFGSVFSGAFFNQIATWIDEPTEVLDILGTAVPQVCTFFILFVAAQVFVAQTLTALRLPTVAMCTLLAWFTPSPKARARMWHEQVQTFGPVVAEHSLSVLLGVVYCCVNPVVCPVVAAYFAVNFVIALYEQTYVWRRPYESAGRLWPGFIDHAMFALYLQHVVMLGLLGVKEFVYTPLLIPAPLLAMAWHLALHRRYGRVWSHTSYHDAADLDRVDALPGSPRSISDADERDDLLEAGDGGCGGSSTSSGGRSGEGPHSRDTGSGRRSGSAGGGFPGSDPACCGEGGTRGDGNGSVRALESSACYEAYAPPALCDVSGEVVALLRDAEATSARLDAYIAARPWKGGGGGGAGAGAGAGGGSDG
;
A
#
# COMPACT_ATOMS: atom_id res chain seq x y z
N HIS A 1 -15.37 -3.75 16.95
CA HIS A 1 -14.64 -4.06 15.71
C HIS A 1 -14.51 -5.58 15.59
N ALA A 2 -14.51 -6.12 14.38
CA ALA A 2 -14.11 -7.51 14.19
C ALA A 2 -12.64 -7.66 14.62
N ALA A 3 -12.29 -8.80 15.20
CA ALA A 3 -10.90 -9.03 15.58
C ALA A 3 -10.04 -9.14 14.30
N PRO A 4 -8.95 -8.37 14.18
CA PRO A 4 -8.01 -8.52 13.07
C PRO A 4 -7.25 -9.85 13.18
N PRO A 5 -6.56 -10.28 12.12
CA PRO A 5 -5.63 -11.40 12.16
C PRO A 5 -4.56 -11.21 13.26
N PRO A 6 -4.03 -12.31 13.84
CA PRO A 6 -3.07 -12.24 14.94
C PRO A 6 -1.77 -11.51 14.56
N ASP A 7 -1.38 -11.58 13.29
CA ASP A 7 -0.16 -10.96 12.77
C ASP A 7 -0.25 -9.43 12.67
N GLU A 8 -1.46 -8.88 12.65
CA GLU A 8 -1.71 -7.44 12.51
C GLU A 8 -1.87 -6.73 13.87
N LEU A 9 -1.99 -7.50 14.97
CA LEU A 9 -2.32 -6.97 16.29
C LEU A 9 -1.16 -6.17 16.90
N LEU A 10 -1.44 -4.91 17.23
CA LEU A 10 -0.53 -4.06 17.98
C LEU A 10 -0.80 -4.22 19.49
N TRP A 11 -0.10 -5.17 20.12
CA TRP A 11 -0.24 -5.48 21.55
C TRP A 11 -0.11 -4.26 22.47
N ARG A 12 0.72 -3.28 22.10
CA ARG A 12 0.91 -2.03 22.86
C ARG A 12 -0.34 -1.16 22.87
N GLY A 13 -1.06 -1.07 21.75
CA GLY A 13 -2.30 -0.32 21.65
C GLY A 13 -3.44 -1.01 22.39
N LEU A 14 -3.51 -2.34 22.30
CA LEU A 14 -4.56 -3.16 22.92
C LEU A 14 -4.58 -3.08 24.46
N ALA A 15 -3.42 -2.90 25.09
CA ALA A 15 -3.30 -2.76 26.54
C ALA A 15 -3.78 -1.40 27.09
N MET A 16 -4.07 -0.43 26.22
CA MET A 16 -4.37 0.94 26.64
C MET A 16 -5.83 1.09 27.12
N PRO A 17 -6.08 1.68 28.31
CA PRO A 17 -7.44 1.91 28.76
C PRO A 17 -8.13 2.98 27.91
N ARG A 18 -9.43 2.81 27.62
CA ARG A 18 -10.23 3.73 26.78
C ARG A 18 -10.06 5.24 27.04
N PRO A 19 -10.03 5.75 28.29
CA PRO A 19 -9.80 7.17 28.52
C PRO A 19 -8.39 7.62 28.11
N ALA A 20 -7.37 6.79 28.33
CA ALA A 20 -6.00 7.08 27.90
C ALA A 20 -5.89 7.05 26.37
N ALA A 21 -6.52 6.07 25.70
CA ALA A 21 -6.57 6.02 24.23
C ALA A 21 -7.25 7.26 23.64
N ARG A 22 -8.33 7.74 24.26
CA ARG A 22 -9.00 8.98 23.83
C ARG A 22 -8.07 10.20 23.99
N ALA A 23 -7.37 10.32 25.11
CA ALA A 23 -6.39 11.39 25.32
C ALA A 23 -5.25 11.31 24.31
N ALA A 24 -4.72 10.10 24.07
CA ALA A 24 -3.67 9.83 23.09
C ALA A 24 -4.06 10.27 21.67
N ARG A 25 -5.31 10.02 21.25
CA ARG A 25 -5.84 10.50 19.96
C ARG A 25 -5.87 12.02 19.85
N TYR A 26 -6.33 12.72 20.89
CA TYR A 26 -6.30 14.19 20.89
C TYR A 26 -4.87 14.74 20.87
N THR A 27 -3.95 14.14 21.65
CA THR A 27 -2.54 14.53 21.63
C THR A 27 -1.88 14.24 20.29
N ALA A 28 -2.20 13.13 19.63
CA ALA A 28 -1.69 12.78 18.31
C ALA A 28 -2.19 13.76 17.24
N TRP A 29 -3.46 14.19 17.33
CA TRP A 29 -4.00 15.21 16.45
C TRP A 29 -3.36 16.59 16.67
N ALA A 30 -3.18 17.00 17.93
CA ALA A 30 -2.47 18.24 18.26
C ALA A 30 -1.00 18.20 17.81
N ALA A 31 -0.32 17.07 18.01
CA ALA A 31 1.05 16.86 17.54
C ALA A 31 1.12 16.90 16.02
N PHE A 32 0.17 16.28 15.31
CA PHE A 32 0.07 16.36 13.85
C PHE A 32 -0.08 17.81 13.35
N MET A 33 -0.95 18.61 13.99
CA MET A 33 -1.09 20.03 13.64
C MET A 33 0.19 20.81 13.90
N ALA A 34 0.85 20.57 15.04
CA ALA A 34 2.14 21.19 15.35
C ALA A 34 3.22 20.80 14.34
N THR A 35 3.30 19.52 13.94
CA THR A 35 4.19 19.02 12.88
C THR A 35 3.89 19.72 11.55
N THR A 36 2.62 19.84 11.18
CA THR A 36 2.23 20.51 9.93
C THR A 36 2.69 21.97 9.92
N CYS A 37 2.45 22.72 11.00
CA CYS A 37 2.93 24.10 11.12
C CYS A 37 4.46 24.19 11.13
N PHE A 38 5.14 23.28 11.84
CA PHE A 38 6.60 23.25 11.91
C PHE A 38 7.24 22.99 10.54
N PHE A 39 6.69 22.06 9.75
CA PHE A 39 7.20 21.73 8.42
C PHE A 39 6.76 22.72 7.33
N ALA A 40 5.72 23.52 7.56
CA ALA A 40 5.33 24.57 6.63
C ALA A 40 6.40 25.69 6.53
N VAL A 41 7.05 26.06 7.64
CA VAL A 41 8.10 27.09 7.68
C VAL A 41 9.31 26.76 6.79
N PRO A 42 9.97 25.59 6.90
CA PRO A 42 11.12 25.27 6.05
C PRO A 42 10.72 25.09 4.57
N VAL A 43 9.52 24.59 4.28
CA VAL A 43 9.04 24.47 2.88
C VAL A 43 8.84 25.86 2.27
N ALA A 44 8.21 26.77 3.01
CA ALA A 44 8.05 28.16 2.60
C ALA A 44 9.40 28.87 2.41
N ALA A 45 10.35 28.68 3.34
CA ALA A 45 11.69 29.24 3.25
C ALA A 45 12.46 28.70 2.03
N LEU A 46 12.32 27.40 1.73
CA LEU A 46 12.93 26.79 0.55
C LEU A 46 12.32 27.31 -0.75
N GLN A 47 10.99 27.49 -0.82
CA GLN A 47 10.33 28.09 -1.99
C GLN A 47 10.78 29.54 -2.20
N ALA A 48 10.88 30.32 -1.12
CA ALA A 48 11.42 31.66 -1.18
C ALA A 48 12.89 31.65 -1.66
N LEU A 49 13.70 30.71 -1.19
CA LEU A 49 15.09 30.56 -1.63
C LEU A 49 15.21 30.21 -3.11
N ILE A 50 14.41 29.26 -3.61
CA ILE A 50 14.41 28.87 -5.04
C ILE A 50 14.04 30.05 -5.94
N ASN A 51 13.11 30.90 -5.49
CA ASN A 51 12.72 32.10 -6.22
C ASN A 51 13.72 33.26 -6.07
N ALA A 52 14.46 33.31 -4.96
CA ALA A 52 15.43 34.36 -4.65
C ALA A 52 16.86 34.04 -5.14
N SER A 53 17.21 32.77 -5.38
CA SER A 53 18.49 32.32 -5.94
C SER A 53 18.60 32.60 -7.45
N ALA A 54 17.99 33.69 -7.92
CA ALA A 54 18.34 34.33 -9.17
C ALA A 54 19.57 35.24 -9.01
N GLU A 55 20.04 35.47 -7.77
CA GLU A 55 21.34 36.09 -7.50
C GLU A 55 22.37 35.06 -7.03
N PRO A 56 23.60 35.10 -7.58
CA PRO A 56 24.63 34.08 -7.39
C PRO A 56 25.02 33.95 -5.92
N LEU A 57 24.69 32.81 -5.31
CA LEU A 57 24.95 32.53 -3.90
C LEU A 57 26.41 32.14 -3.64
N SER A 58 27.21 31.94 -4.68
CA SER A 58 28.60 31.52 -4.58
C SER A 58 29.50 32.35 -5.50
N GLY A 59 30.50 33.04 -4.95
CA GLY A 59 31.56 33.68 -5.75
C GLY A 59 32.50 32.68 -6.45
N ALA A 60 31.97 31.64 -7.09
CA ALA A 60 32.70 30.62 -7.80
C ALA A 60 32.59 30.88 -9.32
N ASP A 61 33.72 31.17 -9.96
CA ASP A 61 33.83 31.54 -11.39
C ASP A 61 33.50 30.41 -12.39
N ILE A 62 32.72 29.39 -12.01
CA ILE A 62 32.35 28.26 -12.86
C ILE A 62 30.82 28.18 -12.98
N PRO A 63 30.23 28.64 -14.11
CA PRO A 63 28.78 28.82 -14.25
C PRO A 63 27.97 27.50 -14.16
N VAL A 64 28.61 26.36 -14.43
CA VAL A 64 27.96 25.04 -14.35
C VAL A 64 27.85 24.54 -12.90
N VAL A 65 28.83 24.86 -12.06
CA VAL A 65 28.85 24.41 -10.65
C VAL A 65 27.88 25.25 -9.82
N GLU A 66 27.79 26.54 -10.12
CA GLU A 66 26.86 27.46 -9.47
C GLU A 66 25.39 27.08 -9.76
N GLN A 67 25.03 26.88 -11.04
CA GLN A 67 23.68 26.43 -11.42
C GLN A 67 23.31 25.07 -10.83
N LEU A 68 24.29 24.17 -10.67
CA LEU A 68 24.06 22.87 -10.06
C LEU A 68 23.83 22.99 -8.55
N ILE A 69 24.62 23.82 -7.85
CA ILE A 69 24.46 24.04 -6.40
C ILE A 69 23.13 24.76 -6.12
N GLU A 70 22.79 25.79 -6.89
CA GLU A 70 21.57 26.58 -6.70
C GLU A 70 20.29 25.80 -7.05
N GLY A 71 20.33 24.93 -8.07
CA GLY A 71 19.16 24.12 -8.45
C GLY A 71 19.01 22.83 -7.64
N VAL A 72 20.11 22.15 -7.30
CA VAL A 72 20.07 20.81 -6.69
C VAL A 72 19.97 20.87 -5.17
N VAL A 73 20.62 21.82 -4.50
CA VAL A 73 20.66 21.87 -3.03
C VAL A 73 19.27 22.13 -2.42
N PRO A 74 18.48 23.11 -2.87
CA PRO A 74 17.13 23.34 -2.33
C PRO A 74 16.19 22.16 -2.60
N GLY A 75 16.29 21.55 -3.78
CA GLY A 75 15.52 20.36 -4.15
C GLY A 75 15.87 19.14 -3.28
N LEU A 76 17.16 18.90 -3.04
CA LEU A 76 17.62 17.79 -2.21
C LEU A 76 17.29 18.02 -0.73
N ALA A 77 17.42 19.24 -0.23
CA ALA A 77 16.98 19.62 1.12
C ALA A 77 15.47 19.38 1.30
N LEU A 78 14.66 19.74 0.30
CA LEU A 78 13.22 19.50 0.31
C LEU A 78 12.88 17.99 0.31
N VAL A 79 13.56 17.20 -0.51
CA VAL A 79 13.37 15.75 -0.55
C VAL A 79 13.73 15.10 0.79
N VAL A 80 14.85 15.48 1.41
CA VAL A 80 15.25 14.97 2.73
C VAL A 80 14.23 15.37 3.81
N LEU A 81 13.75 16.61 3.77
CA LEU A 81 12.73 17.09 4.70
C LEU A 81 11.42 16.30 4.54
N MET A 82 10.98 16.08 3.30
CA MET A 82 9.75 15.33 3.00
C MET A 82 9.88 13.83 3.31
N ALA A 83 11.07 13.25 3.14
CA ALA A 83 11.34 11.84 3.47
C ALA A 83 11.22 11.57 4.99
N ALA A 84 11.43 12.58 5.84
CA ALA A 84 11.29 12.45 7.29
C ALA A 84 9.82 12.47 7.77
N VAL A 85 8.87 12.93 6.95
CA VAL A 85 7.48 13.13 7.38
C VAL A 85 6.71 11.81 7.53
N PRO A 86 6.68 10.88 6.55
CA PRO A 86 5.96 9.61 6.71
C PRO A 86 6.32 8.79 7.95
N PRO A 87 7.61 8.56 8.30
CA PRO A 87 7.94 7.79 9.49
C PRO A 87 7.53 8.50 10.79
N LEU A 88 7.56 9.85 10.81
CA LEU A 88 7.07 10.62 11.95
C LEU A 88 5.55 10.47 12.11
N LEU A 89 4.80 10.53 11.00
CA LEU A 89 3.34 10.34 11.02
C LEU A 89 2.96 8.91 11.42
N ALA A 90 3.70 7.91 10.95
CA ALA A 90 3.51 6.52 11.38
C ALA A 90 3.77 6.34 12.87
N ALA A 91 4.82 6.97 13.41
CA ALA A 91 5.10 6.95 14.85
C ALA A 91 3.95 7.60 15.66
N LEU A 92 3.42 8.73 15.19
CA LEU A 92 2.28 9.41 15.82
C LEU A 92 0.99 8.58 15.73
N ALA A 93 0.77 7.88 14.60
CA ALA A 93 -0.38 7.00 14.42
C ALA A 93 -0.30 5.76 15.32
N CYS A 94 0.86 5.11 15.42
CA CYS A 94 1.06 4.02 16.38
C CYS A 94 0.87 4.50 17.84
N ALA A 95 1.32 5.72 18.16
CA ALA A 95 1.18 6.31 19.49
C ALA A 95 -0.26 6.74 19.82
N SER A 96 -1.16 6.87 18.84
CA SER A 96 -2.56 7.25 19.04
C SER A 96 -3.39 6.14 19.70
N GLY A 97 -2.81 4.94 19.88
CA GLY A 97 -3.49 3.77 20.42
C GLY A 97 -4.20 2.95 19.35
N ALA A 98 -3.61 2.83 18.15
CA ALA A 98 -4.09 1.92 17.11
C ALA A 98 -4.02 0.46 17.60
N GLU A 99 -5.11 -0.28 17.38
CA GLU A 99 -5.24 -1.69 17.81
C GLU A 99 -4.60 -2.65 16.80
N CYS A 100 -4.53 -2.23 15.53
CA CYS A 100 -4.06 -3.02 14.40
C CYS A 100 -3.14 -2.17 13.51
N GLU A 101 -2.24 -2.82 12.77
CA GLU A 101 -1.37 -2.17 11.78
C GLU A 101 -2.16 -1.52 10.64
N SER A 102 -3.24 -2.14 10.13
CA SER A 102 -4.04 -1.54 9.04
C SER A 102 -4.74 -0.25 9.48
N ASP A 103 -5.21 -0.18 10.72
CA ASP A 103 -5.82 1.03 11.26
C ASP A 103 -4.77 2.16 11.40
N CYS A 104 -3.53 1.82 11.75
CA CYS A 104 -2.42 2.76 11.77
C CYS A 104 -2.14 3.32 10.36
N ASP A 105 -2.03 2.45 9.36
CA ASP A 105 -1.81 2.85 7.98
C ASP A 105 -2.94 3.73 7.44
N MET A 106 -4.20 3.41 7.73
CA MET A 106 -5.36 4.26 7.36
C MET A 106 -5.26 5.65 7.97
N GLU A 107 -4.87 5.76 9.24
CA GLU A 107 -4.65 7.05 9.88
C GLU A 107 -3.49 7.83 9.24
N VAL A 108 -2.41 7.13 8.86
CA VAL A 108 -1.26 7.73 8.14
C VAL A 108 -1.69 8.25 6.78
N VAL A 109 -2.47 7.49 6.00
CA VAL A 109 -2.99 7.91 4.69
C VAL A 109 -3.75 9.23 4.81
N SER A 110 -4.72 9.32 5.72
CA SER A 110 -5.54 10.53 5.88
C SER A 110 -4.75 11.72 6.40
N ARG A 111 -3.87 11.51 7.40
CA ARG A 111 -3.05 12.60 7.95
C ARG A 111 -2.02 13.10 6.95
N PHE A 112 -1.37 12.20 6.22
CA PHE A 112 -0.35 12.58 5.24
C PHE A 112 -0.98 13.28 4.02
N PHE A 113 -2.18 12.86 3.59
CA PHE A 113 -2.92 13.61 2.58
C PHE A 113 -3.24 15.04 3.03
N VAL A 114 -3.77 15.23 4.24
CA VAL A 114 -4.04 16.57 4.79
C VAL A 114 -2.76 17.40 4.90
N PHE A 115 -1.65 16.79 5.33
CA PHE A 115 -0.34 17.43 5.36
C PHE A 115 0.09 17.91 3.97
N GLN A 116 0.00 17.05 2.95
CA GLN A 116 0.35 17.41 1.58
C GLN A 116 -0.55 18.52 1.02
N VAL A 117 -1.85 18.50 1.31
CA VAL A 117 -2.78 19.58 0.92
C VAL A 117 -2.36 20.91 1.54
N ILE A 118 -2.08 20.95 2.84
CA ILE A 118 -1.73 22.20 3.53
C ILE A 118 -0.34 22.70 3.11
N VAL A 119 0.66 21.82 3.10
CA VAL A 119 2.06 22.23 2.93
C VAL A 119 2.45 22.28 1.45
N VAL A 120 2.10 21.27 0.66
CA VAL A 120 2.52 21.17 -0.75
C VAL A 120 1.58 21.94 -1.65
N PHE A 121 0.25 21.80 -1.51
CA PHE A 121 -0.68 22.53 -2.35
C PHE A 121 -0.83 23.99 -1.90
N PHE A 122 -1.40 24.23 -0.71
CA PHE A 122 -1.65 25.59 -0.23
C PHE A 122 -0.36 26.37 0.07
N GLY A 123 0.67 25.72 0.61
CA GLY A 123 1.97 26.36 0.83
C GLY A 123 2.59 26.93 -0.46
N SER A 124 2.48 26.19 -1.58
CA SER A 124 2.96 26.65 -2.88
C SER A 124 2.09 27.73 -3.51
N VAL A 125 0.76 27.63 -3.38
CA VAL A 125 -0.18 28.63 -3.93
C VAL A 125 -0.01 29.99 -3.24
N PHE A 126 0.21 30.00 -1.93
CA PHE A 126 0.29 31.22 -1.13
C PHE A 126 1.72 31.66 -0.80
N SER A 127 2.74 31.08 -1.45
CA SER A 127 4.17 31.44 -1.36
C SER A 127 4.62 31.75 0.08
N GLY A 128 4.40 30.81 1.00
CA GLY A 128 4.86 30.91 2.39
C GLY A 128 4.16 31.93 3.30
N ALA A 129 3.31 32.82 2.77
CA ALA A 129 2.53 33.78 3.55
C ALA A 129 1.15 33.24 3.98
N PHE A 130 0.84 31.97 3.71
CA PHE A 130 -0.44 31.32 4.02
C PHE A 130 -0.97 31.67 5.42
N PHE A 131 -0.14 31.55 6.45
CA PHE A 131 -0.57 31.84 7.83
C PHE A 131 -0.82 33.32 8.11
N ASN A 132 -0.11 34.22 7.43
CA ASN A 132 -0.38 35.66 7.54
C ASN A 132 -1.68 36.03 6.81
N GLN A 133 -2.00 35.33 5.72
CA GLN A 133 -3.23 35.53 4.97
C GLN A 133 -4.47 34.98 5.70
N ILE A 134 -4.33 33.92 6.51
CA ILE A 134 -5.45 33.40 7.34
C ILE A 134 -6.04 34.51 8.22
N ALA A 135 -5.22 35.40 8.79
CA ALA A 135 -5.71 36.52 9.58
C ALA A 135 -6.60 37.45 8.73
N THR A 136 -6.15 37.80 7.53
CA THR A 136 -6.92 38.61 6.57
C THR A 136 -8.22 37.94 6.14
N TRP A 137 -8.22 36.62 5.96
CA TRP A 137 -9.39 35.86 5.52
C TRP A 137 -10.51 35.77 6.55
N ILE A 138 -10.17 35.84 7.84
CA ILE A 138 -11.16 35.90 8.92
C ILE A 138 -11.92 37.23 8.85
N ASP A 139 -11.23 38.31 8.48
CA ASP A 139 -11.82 39.64 8.40
C ASP A 139 -12.63 39.84 7.09
N GLU A 140 -12.16 39.31 5.96
CA GLU A 140 -12.85 39.43 4.66
C GLU A 140 -12.86 38.11 3.86
N PRO A 141 -13.93 37.29 3.94
CA PRO A 141 -13.97 35.96 3.33
C PRO A 141 -14.11 35.97 1.80
N THR A 142 -14.54 37.09 1.22
CA THR A 142 -14.66 37.25 -0.24
C THR A 142 -13.29 37.35 -0.92
N GLU A 143 -12.30 37.94 -0.26
CA GLU A 143 -10.94 38.11 -0.81
C GLU A 143 -10.23 36.76 -1.03
N VAL A 144 -10.57 35.73 -0.24
CA VAL A 144 -10.04 34.38 -0.38
C VAL A 144 -10.29 33.82 -1.79
N LEU A 145 -11.50 34.02 -2.31
CA LEU A 145 -11.90 33.48 -3.61
C LEU A 145 -11.15 34.18 -4.74
N ASP A 146 -10.92 35.49 -4.62
CA ASP A 146 -10.21 36.28 -5.62
C ASP A 146 -8.70 35.95 -5.64
N ILE A 147 -8.09 35.82 -4.47
CA ILE A 147 -6.68 35.41 -4.35
C ILE A 147 -6.53 33.98 -4.90
N LEU A 148 -7.43 33.06 -4.55
CA LEU A 148 -7.35 31.68 -5.04
C LEU A 148 -7.53 31.61 -6.57
N GLY A 149 -8.44 32.42 -7.12
CA GLY A 149 -8.67 32.54 -8.57
C GLY A 149 -7.46 33.08 -9.35
N THR A 150 -6.62 33.89 -8.73
CA THR A 150 -5.43 34.48 -9.38
C THR A 150 -4.15 33.69 -9.11
N ALA A 151 -3.95 33.19 -7.89
CA ALA A 151 -2.73 32.51 -7.47
C ALA A 151 -2.65 31.07 -8.00
N VAL A 152 -3.75 30.33 -8.01
CA VAL A 152 -3.75 28.91 -8.44
C VAL A 152 -3.23 28.75 -9.87
N PRO A 153 -3.71 29.53 -10.88
CA PRO A 153 -3.18 29.44 -12.24
C PRO A 153 -1.69 29.80 -12.36
N GLN A 154 -1.16 30.72 -11.54
CA GLN A 154 0.23 31.15 -11.60
C GLN A 154 1.20 30.01 -11.24
N VAL A 155 0.79 29.12 -10.33
CA VAL A 155 1.63 28.00 -9.85
C VAL A 155 1.41 26.72 -10.68
N CYS A 156 0.53 26.74 -11.68
CA CYS A 156 0.20 25.57 -12.50
C CYS A 156 1.43 24.92 -13.16
N THR A 157 2.35 25.72 -13.72
CA THR A 157 3.55 25.20 -14.39
C THR A 157 4.46 24.45 -13.41
N PHE A 158 4.58 24.95 -12.17
CA PHE A 158 5.33 24.28 -11.12
C PHE A 158 4.74 22.89 -10.81
N PHE A 159 3.42 22.78 -10.68
CA PHE A 159 2.78 21.48 -10.39
C PHE A 159 2.87 20.49 -11.56
N ILE A 160 2.85 20.96 -12.81
CA ILE A 160 3.10 20.10 -13.98
C ILE A 160 4.51 19.51 -13.89
N LEU A 161 5.52 20.35 -13.62
CA LEU A 161 6.90 19.90 -13.46
C LEU A 161 7.07 18.99 -12.25
N PHE A 162 6.37 19.26 -11.15
CA PHE A 162 6.36 18.42 -9.96
C PHE A 162 5.83 17.01 -10.26
N VAL A 163 4.66 16.88 -10.91
CA VAL A 163 4.11 15.58 -11.29
C VAL A 163 5.02 14.88 -12.29
N ALA A 164 5.55 15.59 -13.28
CA ALA A 164 6.51 15.02 -14.23
C ALA A 164 7.78 14.50 -13.53
N ALA A 165 8.33 15.25 -12.57
CA ALA A 165 9.47 14.83 -11.77
C ALA A 165 9.16 13.60 -10.92
N GLN A 166 7.95 13.48 -10.38
CA GLN A 166 7.53 12.27 -9.67
C GLN A 166 7.58 11.05 -10.61
N VAL A 167 7.06 11.16 -11.83
CA VAL A 167 7.13 10.06 -12.82
C VAL A 167 8.56 9.67 -13.18
N PHE A 168 9.39 10.65 -13.56
CA PHE A 168 10.71 10.35 -14.12
C PHE A 168 11.76 10.06 -13.05
N VAL A 169 11.70 10.74 -11.90
CA VAL A 169 12.73 10.66 -10.86
C VAL A 169 12.27 9.74 -9.74
N ALA A 170 11.20 10.08 -9.02
CA ALA A 170 10.80 9.34 -7.83
C ALA A 170 10.43 7.88 -8.16
N GLN A 171 9.59 7.66 -9.16
CA GLN A 171 9.17 6.32 -9.54
C GLN A 171 10.31 5.48 -10.12
N THR A 172 11.23 6.09 -10.87
CA THR A 172 12.45 5.40 -11.32
C THR A 172 13.35 5.01 -10.16
N LEU A 173 13.55 5.89 -9.17
CA LEU A 173 14.35 5.60 -7.97
C LEU A 173 13.72 4.50 -7.11
N THR A 174 12.39 4.50 -6.99
CA THR A 174 11.64 3.45 -6.29
C THR A 174 11.75 2.12 -7.03
N ALA A 175 11.57 2.11 -8.35
CA ALA A 175 11.73 0.91 -9.18
C ALA A 175 13.16 0.34 -9.12
N LEU A 176 14.18 1.22 -9.06
CA LEU A 176 15.58 0.80 -8.90
C LEU A 176 15.93 0.38 -7.47
N ARG A 177 15.08 0.71 -6.50
CA ARG A 177 15.17 0.30 -5.10
C ARG A 177 16.42 0.72 -4.36
N LEU A 178 17.02 1.81 -4.81
CA LEU A 178 18.21 2.39 -4.22
C LEU A 178 18.14 2.51 -2.68
N PRO A 179 17.07 3.03 -2.04
CA PRO A 179 17.04 3.15 -0.59
C PRO A 179 17.03 1.79 0.12
N THR A 180 16.25 0.82 -0.36
CA THR A 180 16.18 -0.52 0.26
C THR A 180 17.48 -1.30 0.08
N VAL A 181 18.09 -1.23 -1.11
CA VAL A 181 19.39 -1.87 -1.40
C VAL A 181 20.50 -1.21 -0.58
N ALA A 182 20.52 0.12 -0.50
CA ALA A 182 21.49 0.85 0.32
C ALA A 182 21.36 0.48 1.80
N MET A 183 20.13 0.44 2.33
CA MET A 183 19.88 0.03 3.71
C MET A 183 20.27 -1.43 3.95
N CYS A 184 19.85 -2.36 3.10
CA CYS A 184 20.16 -3.78 3.25
C CYS A 184 21.65 -4.06 3.11
N THR A 185 22.37 -3.36 2.23
CA THR A 185 23.83 -3.48 2.09
C THR A 185 24.57 -2.91 3.30
N LEU A 186 24.15 -1.75 3.82
CA LEU A 186 24.68 -1.17 5.04
C LEU A 186 24.47 -2.11 6.24
N LEU A 187 23.24 -2.58 6.47
CA LEU A 187 22.92 -3.50 7.57
C LEU A 187 23.60 -4.86 7.42
N ALA A 188 23.78 -5.35 6.18
CA ALA A 188 24.52 -6.57 5.91
C ALA A 188 26.01 -6.45 6.29
N TRP A 189 26.58 -5.24 6.31
CA TRP A 189 27.95 -5.03 6.77
C TRP A 189 28.07 -5.18 8.29
N PHE A 190 27.03 -4.79 9.04
CA PHE A 190 26.98 -4.91 10.49
C PHE A 190 26.46 -6.26 11.00
N THR A 191 25.89 -7.09 10.13
CA THR A 191 25.23 -8.35 10.53
C THR A 191 26.13 -9.56 10.22
N PRO A 192 26.67 -10.26 11.25
CA PRO A 192 27.60 -11.37 11.04
C PRO A 192 26.92 -12.69 10.61
N SER A 193 25.60 -12.84 10.80
CA SER A 193 24.89 -14.09 10.52
C SER A 193 24.37 -14.16 9.08
N PRO A 194 24.74 -15.17 8.28
CA PRO A 194 24.24 -15.36 6.92
C PRO A 194 22.71 -15.54 6.87
N LYS A 195 22.13 -16.19 7.89
CA LYS A 195 20.67 -16.39 8.00
C LYS A 195 19.93 -15.08 8.26
N ALA A 196 20.50 -14.19 9.07
CA ALA A 196 19.91 -12.88 9.33
C ALA A 196 19.96 -12.01 8.07
N ARG A 197 21.08 -12.04 7.34
CA ARG A 197 21.19 -11.36 6.05
C ARG A 197 20.16 -11.86 5.03
N ALA A 198 19.97 -13.18 4.93
CA ALA A 198 18.96 -13.76 4.03
C ALA A 198 17.52 -13.35 4.41
N ARG A 199 17.19 -13.31 5.71
CA ARG A 199 15.87 -12.85 6.16
C ARG A 199 15.58 -11.40 5.80
N MET A 200 16.56 -10.50 5.93
CA MET A 200 16.37 -9.09 5.57
C MET A 200 15.97 -8.90 4.10
N TRP A 201 16.53 -9.70 3.19
CA TRP A 201 16.15 -9.67 1.77
C TRP A 201 14.78 -10.29 1.50
N HIS A 202 14.33 -11.24 2.32
CA HIS A 202 13.02 -11.88 2.20
C HIS A 202 11.89 -11.12 2.89
N GLU A 203 12.18 -10.31 3.91
CA GLU A 203 11.19 -9.58 4.73
C GLU A 203 10.99 -8.13 4.23
N GLN A 204 10.83 -7.95 2.93
CA GLN A 204 10.48 -6.65 2.35
C GLN A 204 8.98 -6.43 2.39
N VAL A 205 8.55 -5.65 3.39
CA VAL A 205 7.15 -5.32 3.62
C VAL A 205 6.82 -3.99 2.95
N GLN A 206 5.69 -3.94 2.27
CA GLN A 206 5.19 -2.70 1.70
C GLN A 206 4.48 -1.86 2.77
N THR A 207 4.78 -0.55 2.79
CA THR A 207 4.01 0.42 3.57
C THR A 207 2.96 1.08 2.69
N PHE A 208 1.68 0.94 3.03
CA PHE A 208 0.59 1.49 2.22
C PHE A 208 0.34 2.97 2.50
N GLY A 209 0.55 3.41 3.75
CA GLY A 209 0.34 4.78 4.23
C GLY A 209 0.82 5.90 3.28
N PRO A 210 2.13 6.04 3.07
CA PRO A 210 2.68 7.13 2.27
C PRO A 210 2.34 7.02 0.78
N VAL A 211 2.33 5.80 0.23
CA VAL A 211 2.14 5.54 -1.20
C VAL A 211 0.74 5.97 -1.65
N VAL A 212 -0.29 5.57 -0.91
CA VAL A 212 -1.68 5.91 -1.25
C VAL A 212 -1.94 7.41 -1.16
N ALA A 213 -1.35 8.08 -0.17
CA ALA A 213 -1.46 9.53 -0.03
C ALA A 213 -0.76 10.28 -1.18
N GLU A 214 0.42 9.84 -1.62
CA GLU A 214 1.11 10.42 -2.79
C GLU A 214 0.26 10.30 -4.08
N HIS A 215 -0.36 9.14 -4.30
CA HIS A 215 -1.30 8.96 -5.41
C HIS A 215 -2.53 9.87 -5.26
N SER A 216 -3.05 10.03 -4.04
CA SER A 216 -4.18 10.93 -3.74
C SER A 216 -3.84 12.40 -4.06
N LEU A 217 -2.61 12.84 -3.76
CA LEU A 217 -2.13 14.17 -4.13
C LEU A 217 -2.03 14.35 -5.65
N SER A 218 -1.58 13.33 -6.38
CA SER A 218 -1.53 13.38 -7.84
C SER A 218 -2.94 13.47 -8.46
N VAL A 219 -3.93 12.78 -7.89
CA VAL A 219 -5.35 12.95 -8.26
C VAL A 219 -5.82 14.38 -7.95
N LEU A 220 -5.50 14.91 -6.77
CA LEU A 220 -5.85 16.28 -6.37
C LEU A 220 -5.37 17.30 -7.40
N LEU A 221 -4.08 17.24 -7.75
CA LEU A 221 -3.49 18.16 -8.72
C LEU A 221 -4.12 17.99 -10.11
N GLY A 222 -4.35 16.75 -10.56
CA GLY A 222 -5.00 16.49 -11.84
C GLY A 222 -6.41 17.07 -11.91
N VAL A 223 -7.22 16.89 -10.86
CA VAL A 223 -8.60 17.37 -10.81
C VAL A 223 -8.69 18.89 -10.67
N VAL A 224 -7.85 19.51 -9.85
CA VAL A 224 -7.85 20.98 -9.66
C VAL A 224 -7.34 21.69 -10.92
N TYR A 225 -6.31 21.16 -11.58
CA TYR A 225 -5.71 21.85 -12.72
C TYR A 225 -6.31 21.48 -14.09
N CYS A 226 -7.19 20.47 -14.19
CA CYS A 226 -7.73 20.03 -15.48
C CYS A 226 -8.43 21.15 -16.28
N CYS A 227 -9.19 22.01 -15.60
CA CYS A 227 -9.91 23.13 -16.24
C CYS A 227 -9.03 24.38 -16.41
N VAL A 228 -7.97 24.52 -15.61
CA VAL A 228 -7.05 25.66 -15.66
C VAL A 228 -6.05 25.48 -16.80
N ASN A 229 -5.40 24.32 -16.86
CA ASN A 229 -4.46 23.95 -17.90
C ASN A 229 -4.64 22.47 -18.29
N PRO A 230 -5.20 22.17 -19.48
CA PRO A 230 -5.49 20.80 -19.88
C PRO A 230 -4.23 19.95 -20.09
N VAL A 231 -3.04 20.55 -20.20
CA VAL A 231 -1.76 19.84 -20.32
C VAL A 231 -1.45 18.99 -19.07
N VAL A 232 -2.04 19.32 -17.91
CA VAL A 232 -1.86 18.52 -16.69
C VAL A 232 -2.48 17.12 -16.84
N CYS A 233 -3.58 16.99 -17.57
CA CYS A 233 -4.30 15.73 -17.73
C CYS A 233 -3.44 14.62 -18.36
N PRO A 234 -2.79 14.79 -19.53
CA PRO A 234 -1.94 13.77 -20.09
C PRO A 234 -0.71 13.46 -19.22
N VAL A 235 -0.19 14.44 -18.48
CA VAL A 235 0.95 14.22 -17.57
C VAL A 235 0.55 13.35 -16.38
N VAL A 236 -0.61 13.63 -15.76
CA VAL A 236 -1.15 12.81 -14.67
C VAL A 236 -1.59 11.42 -15.17
N ALA A 237 -2.13 11.33 -16.40
CA ALA A 237 -2.44 10.04 -17.01
C ALA A 237 -1.17 9.20 -17.23
N ALA A 238 -0.08 9.82 -17.71
CA ALA A 238 1.22 9.16 -17.83
C ALA A 238 1.76 8.71 -16.46
N TYR A 239 1.57 9.52 -15.41
CA TYR A 239 1.92 9.13 -14.03
C TYR A 239 1.22 7.83 -13.61
N PHE A 240 -0.10 7.75 -13.79
CA PHE A 240 -0.82 6.53 -13.43
C PHE A 240 -0.47 5.34 -14.32
N ALA A 241 -0.22 5.55 -15.61
CA ALA A 241 0.17 4.48 -16.53
C ALA A 241 1.52 3.84 -16.15
N VAL A 242 2.53 4.67 -15.87
CA VAL A 242 3.85 4.20 -15.43
C VAL A 242 3.76 3.52 -14.07
N ASN A 243 3.05 4.14 -13.11
CA ASN A 243 2.85 3.56 -11.78
C ASN A 243 2.09 2.24 -11.82
N PHE A 244 1.13 2.08 -12.72
CA PHE A 244 0.41 0.83 -12.87
C PHE A 244 1.35 -0.33 -13.23
N VAL A 245 2.25 -0.12 -14.21
CA VAL A 245 3.21 -1.15 -14.64
C VAL A 245 4.23 -1.45 -13.53
N ILE A 246 4.77 -0.41 -12.89
CA ILE A 246 5.74 -0.57 -11.80
C ILE A 246 5.09 -1.28 -10.61
N ALA A 247 3.91 -0.83 -10.18
CA ALA A 247 3.20 -1.44 -9.07
C ALA A 247 2.89 -2.92 -9.35
N LEU A 248 2.46 -3.27 -10.56
CA LEU A 248 2.20 -4.67 -10.92
C LEU A 248 3.45 -5.54 -10.76
N TYR A 249 4.60 -5.05 -11.25
CA TYR A 249 5.87 -5.73 -11.09
C TYR A 249 6.25 -5.88 -9.60
N GLU A 250 6.19 -4.79 -8.84
CA GLU A 250 6.61 -4.82 -7.45
C GLU A 250 5.70 -5.67 -6.56
N GLN A 251 4.39 -5.63 -6.77
CA GLN A 251 3.42 -6.46 -6.03
C GLN A 251 3.61 -7.95 -6.30
N THR A 252 3.99 -8.31 -7.53
CA THR A 252 4.10 -9.73 -7.93
C THR A 252 5.41 -10.33 -7.46
N TYR A 253 6.53 -9.62 -7.63
CA TYR A 253 7.86 -10.22 -7.46
C TYR A 253 8.52 -9.94 -6.13
N VAL A 254 8.00 -8.99 -5.35
CA VAL A 254 8.78 -8.44 -4.24
C VAL A 254 7.97 -8.28 -2.99
N TRP A 255 6.92 -7.47 -3.04
CA TRP A 255 6.30 -7.01 -1.82
C TRP A 255 5.64 -8.18 -1.11
N ARG A 256 6.05 -8.39 0.14
CA ARG A 256 5.32 -9.29 1.04
C ARG A 256 4.22 -8.49 1.70
N ARG A 257 2.98 -9.00 1.63
CA ARG A 257 1.82 -8.39 2.29
C ARG A 257 1.98 -8.51 3.81
N PRO A 258 1.99 -7.41 4.58
CA PRO A 258 2.02 -7.48 6.04
C PRO A 258 0.69 -7.95 6.62
N TYR A 259 -0.40 -7.47 6.04
CA TYR A 259 -1.76 -7.73 6.50
C TYR A 259 -2.72 -7.74 5.31
N GLU A 260 -3.92 -8.29 5.52
CA GLU A 260 -5.00 -8.30 4.54
C GLU A 260 -6.16 -7.45 5.07
N SER A 261 -6.35 -6.26 4.49
CA SER A 261 -7.36 -5.29 4.96
C SER A 261 -8.66 -5.32 4.17
N ALA A 262 -8.82 -6.23 3.20
CA ALA A 262 -10.02 -6.38 2.38
C ALA A 262 -10.50 -5.08 1.70
N GLY A 263 -9.55 -4.20 1.34
CA GLY A 263 -9.86 -2.94 0.64
C GLY A 263 -10.42 -1.82 1.53
N ARG A 264 -10.27 -1.89 2.86
CA ARG A 264 -10.71 -0.84 3.80
C ARG A 264 -10.10 0.55 3.55
N LEU A 265 -9.03 0.66 2.75
CA LEU A 265 -8.43 1.93 2.31
C LEU A 265 -9.27 2.66 1.25
N TRP A 266 -10.13 1.94 0.52
CA TRP A 266 -10.90 2.47 -0.61
C TRP A 266 -11.82 3.66 -0.27
N PRO A 267 -12.60 3.64 0.83
CA PRO A 267 -13.44 4.77 1.20
C PRO A 267 -12.63 6.05 1.47
N GLY A 268 -11.46 5.91 2.12
CA GLY A 268 -10.57 7.04 2.40
C GLY A 268 -10.03 7.67 1.12
N PHE A 269 -9.67 6.86 0.13
CA PHE A 269 -9.25 7.36 -1.19
C PHE A 269 -10.38 8.09 -1.92
N ILE A 270 -11.61 7.58 -1.87
CA ILE A 270 -12.80 8.26 -2.41
C ILE A 270 -13.00 9.62 -1.74
N ASP A 271 -12.84 9.69 -0.42
CA ASP A 271 -12.96 10.95 0.32
C ASP A 271 -11.92 11.98 -0.12
N HIS A 272 -10.68 11.55 -0.38
CA HIS A 272 -9.64 12.41 -0.95
C HIS A 272 -9.97 12.89 -2.37
N ALA A 273 -10.49 12.01 -3.23
CA ALA A 273 -10.91 12.37 -4.58
C ALA A 273 -12.12 13.34 -4.59
N MET A 274 -13.07 13.14 -3.68
CA MET A 274 -14.21 14.06 -3.51
C MET A 274 -13.75 15.41 -2.94
N PHE A 275 -12.79 15.42 -2.01
CA PHE A 275 -12.15 16.66 -1.55
C PHE A 275 -11.50 17.41 -2.71
N ALA A 276 -10.79 16.71 -3.60
CA ALA A 276 -10.21 17.31 -4.79
C ALA A 276 -11.24 17.95 -5.72
N LEU A 277 -12.38 17.27 -5.91
CA LEU A 277 -13.51 17.84 -6.65
C LEU A 277 -14.07 19.08 -5.96
N TYR A 278 -14.27 19.07 -4.63
CA TYR A 278 -14.75 20.26 -3.91
C TYR A 278 -13.80 21.44 -4.07
N LEU A 279 -12.51 21.20 -3.88
CA LEU A 279 -11.48 22.21 -4.06
C LEU A 279 -11.51 22.77 -5.48
N GLN A 280 -11.67 21.91 -6.48
CA GLN A 280 -11.78 22.34 -7.87
C GLN A 280 -12.98 23.26 -8.13
N HIS A 281 -14.16 22.95 -7.58
CA HIS A 281 -15.33 23.81 -7.72
C HIS A 281 -15.10 25.20 -7.08
N VAL A 282 -14.44 25.24 -5.91
CA VAL A 282 -14.13 26.50 -5.21
C VAL A 282 -13.11 27.33 -6.01
N VAL A 283 -12.04 26.71 -6.49
CA VAL A 283 -11.03 27.36 -7.35
C VAL A 283 -11.68 27.90 -8.62
N MET A 284 -12.56 27.12 -9.26
CA MET A 284 -13.22 27.53 -10.49
C MET A 284 -14.20 28.69 -10.26
N LEU A 285 -14.92 28.70 -9.14
CA LEU A 285 -15.75 29.85 -8.73
C LEU A 285 -14.91 31.11 -8.55
N GLY A 286 -13.76 31.00 -7.88
CA GLY A 286 -12.82 32.12 -7.73
C GLY A 286 -12.27 32.62 -9.06
N LEU A 287 -11.79 31.71 -9.92
CA LEU A 287 -11.21 32.05 -11.23
C LEU A 287 -12.22 32.76 -12.16
N LEU A 288 -13.47 32.27 -12.22
CA LEU A 288 -14.52 32.87 -13.04
C LEU A 288 -15.07 34.17 -12.43
N GLY A 289 -15.08 34.27 -11.09
CA GLY A 289 -15.42 35.48 -10.36
C GLY A 289 -14.49 36.64 -10.70
N VAL A 290 -13.17 36.40 -10.61
CA VAL A 290 -12.13 37.39 -10.97
C VAL A 290 -12.21 37.79 -12.44
N LYS A 291 -12.62 36.88 -13.33
CA LYS A 291 -12.80 37.17 -14.76
C LYS A 291 -14.16 37.81 -15.10
N GLU A 292 -14.98 38.14 -14.10
CA GLU A 292 -16.31 38.75 -14.23
C GLU A 292 -17.23 38.03 -15.25
N PHE A 293 -17.18 36.70 -15.28
CA PHE A 293 -17.97 35.94 -16.25
C PHE A 293 -19.45 35.89 -15.85
N VAL A 294 -20.34 36.24 -16.79
CA VAL A 294 -21.80 36.36 -16.55
C VAL A 294 -22.45 35.04 -16.08
N TYR A 295 -21.92 33.89 -16.51
CA TYR A 295 -22.47 32.57 -16.17
C TYR A 295 -21.84 31.91 -14.93
N THR A 296 -20.98 32.61 -14.19
CA THR A 296 -20.45 32.14 -12.90
C THR A 296 -21.51 31.59 -11.93
N PRO A 297 -22.71 32.19 -11.76
CA PRO A 297 -23.72 31.63 -10.86
C PRO A 297 -24.25 30.24 -11.25
N LEU A 298 -24.06 29.81 -12.51
CA LEU A 298 -24.40 28.45 -12.94
C LEU A 298 -23.54 27.38 -12.24
N LEU A 299 -22.35 27.75 -11.75
CA LEU A 299 -21.42 26.83 -11.08
C LEU A 299 -21.71 26.65 -9.59
N ILE A 300 -22.47 27.57 -8.95
CA ILE A 300 -22.86 27.50 -7.54
C ILE A 300 -23.58 26.20 -7.14
N PRO A 301 -24.51 25.63 -7.94
CA PRO A 301 -25.13 24.35 -7.59
C PRO A 301 -24.18 23.14 -7.71
N ALA A 302 -23.08 23.23 -8.43
CA ALA A 302 -22.16 22.11 -8.66
C ALA A 302 -21.53 21.53 -7.36
N PRO A 303 -20.95 22.33 -6.43
CA PRO A 303 -20.44 21.80 -5.17
C PRO A 303 -21.54 21.17 -4.30
N LEU A 304 -22.76 21.70 -4.33
CA LEU A 304 -23.90 21.13 -3.60
C LEU A 304 -24.31 19.77 -4.17
N LEU A 305 -24.30 19.62 -5.50
CA LEU A 305 -24.56 18.36 -6.17
C LEU A 305 -23.46 17.33 -5.88
N ALA A 306 -22.19 17.74 -5.91
CA ALA A 306 -21.07 16.88 -5.55
C ALA A 306 -21.18 16.40 -4.09
N MET A 307 -21.55 17.30 -3.17
CA MET A 307 -21.79 16.98 -1.76
C MET A 307 -22.95 16.00 -1.60
N ALA A 308 -24.08 16.26 -2.27
CA ALA A 308 -25.23 15.36 -2.24
C ALA A 308 -24.88 13.97 -2.77
N TRP A 309 -24.08 13.89 -3.84
CA TRP A 309 -23.58 12.64 -4.40
C TRP A 309 -22.66 11.90 -3.42
N HIS A 310 -21.72 12.59 -2.79
CA HIS A 310 -20.81 12.01 -1.80
C HIS A 310 -21.55 11.46 -0.58
N LEU A 311 -22.56 12.19 -0.08
CA LEU A 311 -23.45 11.69 0.97
C LEU A 311 -24.25 10.47 0.51
N ALA A 312 -24.78 10.47 -0.72
CA ALA A 312 -25.51 9.33 -1.27
C ALA A 312 -24.61 8.09 -1.40
N LEU A 313 -23.35 8.29 -1.82
CA LEU A 313 -22.35 7.24 -1.94
C LEU A 313 -22.05 6.60 -0.58
N HIS A 314 -21.77 7.41 0.45
CA HIS A 314 -21.52 6.92 1.81
C HIS A 314 -22.75 6.24 2.42
N ARG A 315 -23.95 6.77 2.18
CA ARG A 315 -25.19 6.13 2.66
C ARG A 315 -25.43 4.77 2.01
N ARG A 316 -25.11 4.61 0.72
CA ARG A 316 -25.35 3.37 -0.02
C ARG A 316 -24.26 2.32 0.20
N TYR A 317 -23.00 2.73 0.13
CA TYR A 317 -21.85 1.81 0.16
C TYR A 317 -21.12 1.76 1.49
N GLY A 318 -21.35 2.70 2.40
CA GLY A 318 -20.66 2.74 3.69
C GLY A 318 -20.83 1.47 4.53
N ARG A 319 -22.00 0.81 4.44
CA ARG A 319 -22.22 -0.49 5.10
C ARG A 319 -21.42 -1.62 4.46
N VAL A 320 -21.34 -1.64 3.12
CA VAL A 320 -20.63 -2.69 2.36
C VAL A 320 -19.13 -2.60 2.59
N TRP A 321 -18.58 -1.38 2.71
CA TRP A 321 -17.16 -1.17 2.94
C TRP A 321 -16.69 -1.47 4.36
N SER A 322 -17.59 -1.40 5.35
CA SER A 322 -17.24 -1.59 6.77
C SER A 322 -17.59 -2.97 7.32
N HIS A 323 -18.51 -3.68 6.68
CA HIS A 323 -19.06 -4.92 7.20
C HIS A 323 -19.21 -5.96 6.10
N THR A 324 -18.69 -7.16 6.37
CA THR A 324 -18.96 -8.35 5.59
C THR A 324 -20.44 -8.71 5.69
N SER A 325 -21.04 -9.15 4.57
CA SER A 325 -22.45 -9.54 4.58
C SER A 325 -22.60 -10.91 5.27
N TYR A 326 -23.66 -11.07 6.08
CA TYR A 326 -23.95 -12.36 6.73
C TYR A 326 -24.30 -13.46 5.74
N HIS A 327 -24.86 -13.08 4.58
CA HIS A 327 -25.17 -14.02 3.53
C HIS A 327 -23.89 -14.62 2.95
N ASP A 328 -22.93 -13.75 2.57
CA ASP A 328 -21.64 -14.21 2.03
C ASP A 328 -20.87 -14.99 3.07
N ALA A 329 -20.90 -14.57 4.35
CA ALA A 329 -20.30 -15.33 5.43
C ALA A 329 -20.91 -16.74 5.56
N ALA A 330 -22.23 -16.87 5.47
CA ALA A 330 -22.91 -18.17 5.53
C ALA A 330 -22.58 -19.05 4.31
N ASP A 331 -22.38 -18.47 3.13
CA ASP A 331 -21.95 -19.20 1.94
C ASP A 331 -20.48 -19.64 2.04
N LEU A 332 -19.60 -18.78 2.58
CA LEU A 332 -18.21 -19.14 2.90
C LEU A 332 -18.16 -20.30 3.91
N ASP A 333 -18.98 -20.25 4.96
CA ASP A 333 -19.07 -21.32 5.96
C ASP A 333 -19.53 -22.66 5.34
N ARG A 334 -20.42 -22.61 4.35
CA ARG A 334 -20.85 -23.81 3.61
C ARG A 334 -19.73 -24.39 2.76
N VAL A 335 -18.92 -23.54 2.12
CA VAL A 335 -17.76 -23.96 1.32
C VAL A 335 -16.67 -24.54 2.23
N ASP A 336 -16.40 -23.89 3.37
CA ASP A 336 -15.47 -24.37 4.39
C ASP A 336 -15.91 -25.74 4.95
N ALA A 337 -17.21 -26.01 5.04
CA ALA A 337 -17.75 -27.28 5.51
C ALA A 337 -17.65 -28.45 4.50
N LEU A 338 -17.28 -28.19 3.23
CA LEU A 338 -17.12 -29.25 2.23
C LEU A 338 -15.86 -30.08 2.52
N PRO A 339 -15.93 -31.42 2.42
CA PRO A 339 -14.77 -32.27 2.63
C PRO A 339 -13.72 -32.02 1.54
N GLY A 340 -12.49 -31.70 1.96
CA GLY A 340 -11.40 -31.31 1.07
C GLY A 340 -11.19 -29.79 0.95
N SER A 341 -11.97 -28.97 1.66
CA SER A 341 -11.65 -27.55 1.84
C SER A 341 -10.36 -27.40 2.67
N PRO A 342 -9.55 -26.35 2.45
CA PRO A 342 -8.31 -26.12 3.19
C PRO A 342 -8.51 -26.13 4.71
N ARG A 343 -9.65 -25.60 5.17
CA ARG A 343 -10.02 -25.55 6.58
C ARG A 343 -10.45 -26.91 7.13
N SER A 344 -11.18 -27.69 6.34
CA SER A 344 -11.54 -29.07 6.72
C SER A 344 -10.30 -29.97 6.83
N ILE A 345 -9.28 -29.72 6.00
CA ILE A 345 -8.01 -30.44 6.02
C ILE A 345 -7.19 -30.02 7.26
N SER A 346 -7.06 -28.72 7.54
CA SER A 346 -6.37 -28.26 8.75
C SER A 346 -7.03 -28.77 10.02
N ASP A 347 -8.36 -28.76 10.08
CA ASP A 347 -9.12 -29.27 11.22
C ASP A 347 -9.01 -30.79 11.36
N ALA A 348 -8.75 -31.52 10.27
CA ALA A 348 -8.51 -32.97 10.29
C ALA A 348 -7.09 -33.28 10.76
N ASP A 349 -6.08 -32.59 10.23
CA ASP A 349 -4.68 -32.73 10.66
C ASP A 349 -4.53 -32.38 12.14
N GLU A 350 -5.14 -31.29 12.61
CA GLU A 350 -5.09 -30.86 14.01
C GLU A 350 -5.82 -31.84 14.95
N ARG A 351 -6.86 -32.53 14.46
CA ARG A 351 -7.51 -33.63 15.20
C ARG A 351 -6.62 -34.86 15.28
N ASP A 352 -5.95 -35.23 14.19
CA ASP A 352 -5.05 -36.38 14.16
C ASP A 352 -3.82 -36.15 15.08
N ASP A 353 -3.25 -34.94 15.08
CA ASP A 353 -2.19 -34.54 16.01
C ASP A 353 -2.61 -34.65 17.49
N LEU A 354 -3.85 -34.27 17.81
CA LEU A 354 -4.39 -34.40 19.17
C LEU A 354 -4.65 -35.86 19.57
N LEU A 355 -5.04 -36.71 18.62
CA LEU A 355 -5.23 -38.14 18.85
C LEU A 355 -3.88 -38.85 19.03
N GLU A 356 -2.86 -38.49 18.25
CA GLU A 356 -1.49 -38.99 18.43
C GLU A 356 -0.87 -38.50 19.76
N ALA A 357 -1.14 -37.27 20.16
CA ALA A 357 -0.72 -36.74 21.47
C ALA A 357 -1.45 -37.43 22.65
N GLY A 358 -2.68 -37.92 22.44
CA GLY A 358 -3.45 -38.70 23.41
C GLY A 358 -2.97 -40.16 23.55
N ASP A 359 -2.58 -40.79 22.45
CA ASP A 359 -2.09 -42.18 22.44
C ASP A 359 -0.59 -42.32 22.76
N GLY A 360 0.18 -41.23 22.71
CA GLY A 360 1.60 -41.18 23.10
C GLY A 360 1.88 -41.33 24.61
N GLY A 361 0.84 -41.54 25.43
CA GLY A 361 0.88 -41.45 26.88
C GLY A 361 0.64 -42.75 27.65
N CYS A 362 1.01 -43.95 27.16
CA CYS A 362 1.06 -45.17 27.99
C CYS A 362 2.02 -46.25 27.41
N GLY A 363 3.30 -45.89 27.25
CA GLY A 363 4.37 -46.81 26.85
C GLY A 363 5.54 -46.82 27.83
N GLY A 364 5.26 -46.95 29.13
CA GLY A 364 6.27 -46.93 30.19
C GLY A 364 6.28 -48.21 31.02
N SER A 365 7.28 -49.05 30.80
CA SER A 365 7.63 -50.23 31.59
C SER A 365 7.79 -49.94 33.10
N SER A 366 7.09 -50.68 33.96
CA SER A 366 7.57 -50.98 35.32
C SER A 366 6.94 -52.27 35.90
N THR A 367 7.81 -53.28 36.02
CA THR A 367 7.98 -54.24 37.13
C THR A 367 6.87 -54.46 38.16
N SER A 368 6.60 -55.75 38.35
CA SER A 368 5.92 -56.41 39.47
C SER A 368 6.22 -55.87 40.88
N SER A 369 5.18 -55.70 41.71
CA SER A 369 5.10 -56.29 43.06
C SER A 369 3.74 -56.07 43.74
N GLY A 370 3.18 -57.16 44.29
CA GLY A 370 2.54 -57.26 45.61
C GLY A 370 1.30 -56.40 45.94
N GLY A 371 0.15 -57.05 46.10
CA GLY A 371 -1.13 -56.40 46.39
C GLY A 371 -1.39 -55.95 47.84
N ARG A 372 -2.48 -55.22 48.04
CA ARG A 372 -3.51 -55.51 49.06
C ARG A 372 -4.78 -54.68 48.84
N SER A 373 -5.88 -55.32 49.22
CA SER A 373 -7.31 -55.00 49.21
C SER A 373 -7.77 -53.76 49.99
N GLY A 374 -8.89 -53.16 49.56
CA GLY A 374 -9.72 -52.25 50.38
C GLY A 374 -10.81 -51.48 49.62
N GLU A 375 -12.05 -52.01 49.66
CA GLU A 375 -13.40 -51.37 49.71
C GLU A 375 -13.71 -50.00 49.04
N GLY A 376 -14.83 -49.94 48.28
CA GLY A 376 -15.50 -48.70 47.81
C GLY A 376 -16.44 -48.08 48.87
N PRO A 377 -17.55 -47.35 48.52
CA PRO A 377 -18.00 -46.79 47.23
C PRO A 377 -18.47 -45.29 47.34
N HIS A 378 -18.88 -44.63 46.23
CA HIS A 378 -20.13 -43.82 46.10
C HIS A 378 -20.18 -42.83 44.90
N SER A 379 -21.12 -43.12 43.98
CA SER A 379 -22.11 -42.25 43.28
C SER A 379 -21.88 -40.74 43.06
N ARG A 380 -22.10 -40.28 41.81
CA ARG A 380 -23.33 -39.56 41.39
C ARG A 380 -23.35 -39.22 39.89
N ASP A 381 -24.43 -39.66 39.25
CA ASP A 381 -24.98 -39.15 37.98
C ASP A 381 -25.42 -37.69 38.08
N THR A 382 -25.29 -36.94 36.98
CA THR A 382 -26.39 -36.14 36.42
C THR A 382 -26.17 -35.94 34.93
N GLY A 383 -27.09 -36.50 34.12
CA GLY A 383 -27.22 -36.20 32.71
C GLY A 383 -28.19 -35.04 32.42
N SER A 384 -28.14 -34.56 31.18
CA SER A 384 -29.16 -33.76 30.48
C SER A 384 -28.64 -33.57 29.05
N GLY A 385 -29.05 -34.35 28.04
CA GLY A 385 -30.29 -34.17 27.25
C GLY A 385 -29.99 -33.26 26.03
N ARG A 386 -30.29 -33.54 24.76
CA ARG A 386 -31.29 -34.42 24.10
C ARG A 386 -30.86 -34.71 22.65
N ARG A 387 -31.32 -35.86 22.14
CA ARG A 387 -31.33 -36.31 20.73
C ARG A 387 -32.64 -35.92 20.01
N SER A 388 -32.59 -36.12 18.67
CA SER A 388 -33.68 -36.45 17.73
C SER A 388 -34.37 -35.25 17.07
N GLY A 389 -34.62 -35.15 15.75
CA GLY A 389 -34.58 -36.10 14.62
C GLY A 389 -35.58 -35.61 13.53
N SER A 390 -35.58 -36.25 12.34
CA SER A 390 -36.56 -36.14 11.21
C SER A 390 -36.34 -35.01 10.18
N ALA A 391 -36.57 -35.12 8.86
CA ALA A 391 -36.68 -36.18 7.84
C ALA A 391 -37.02 -35.46 6.49
N GLY A 392 -36.57 -36.02 5.35
CA GLY A 392 -37.34 -36.04 4.09
C GLY A 392 -37.17 -34.91 3.04
N GLY A 393 -36.75 -35.31 1.83
CA GLY A 393 -36.98 -34.57 0.58
C GLY A 393 -35.90 -34.81 -0.48
N GLY A 394 -36.15 -35.69 -1.45
CA GLY A 394 -35.24 -36.00 -2.56
C GLY A 394 -35.64 -35.41 -3.92
N PHE A 395 -34.79 -35.69 -4.92
CA PHE A 395 -34.84 -35.49 -6.39
C PHE A 395 -34.04 -34.30 -6.98
N PRO A 396 -33.50 -34.42 -8.21
CA PRO A 396 -32.55 -35.42 -8.71
C PRO A 396 -31.29 -34.75 -9.31
N GLY A 397 -30.29 -35.57 -9.65
CA GLY A 397 -28.93 -35.15 -9.91
C GLY A 397 -28.63 -34.52 -11.27
N SER A 398 -27.40 -34.03 -11.34
CA SER A 398 -26.56 -33.95 -12.53
C SER A 398 -25.10 -33.92 -12.07
N ASP A 399 -24.42 -35.06 -12.22
CA ASP A 399 -22.95 -35.13 -12.19
C ASP A 399 -22.38 -34.26 -13.35
N PRO A 400 -21.10 -33.89 -13.29
CA PRO A 400 -20.13 -34.80 -13.88
C PRO A 400 -18.96 -35.12 -12.96
N ALA A 401 -18.58 -36.39 -13.07
CA ALA A 401 -17.40 -37.02 -12.52
C ALA A 401 -16.10 -36.37 -13.00
N CYS A 402 -15.10 -36.37 -12.12
CA CYS A 402 -13.71 -36.71 -12.43
C CYS A 402 -12.93 -36.90 -11.13
N CYS A 403 -13.12 -38.05 -10.47
CA CYS A 403 -12.08 -38.63 -9.62
C CYS A 403 -11.23 -39.56 -10.51
N GLY A 404 -9.94 -39.23 -10.63
CA GLY A 404 -8.91 -40.12 -11.16
C GLY A 404 -7.75 -40.15 -10.18
N GLU A 405 -7.49 -41.33 -9.64
CA GLU A 405 -6.45 -41.67 -8.67
C GLU A 405 -5.02 -41.38 -9.15
N GLY A 406 -4.11 -41.16 -8.18
CA GLY A 406 -2.67 -41.27 -8.41
C GLY A 406 -1.82 -40.63 -7.31
N GLY A 407 -1.59 -41.35 -6.22
CA GLY A 407 -0.63 -40.92 -5.19
C GLY A 407 0.81 -41.03 -5.67
N THR A 408 1.60 -39.97 -5.46
CA THR A 408 3.05 -40.04 -5.27
C THR A 408 3.48 -39.01 -4.22
N ARG A 409 4.03 -39.53 -3.13
CA ARG A 409 4.67 -38.79 -2.04
C ARG A 409 6.02 -38.29 -2.58
N GLY A 410 6.16 -36.97 -2.76
CA GLY A 410 7.37 -36.34 -3.28
C GLY A 410 7.64 -35.02 -2.58
N ASP A 411 8.81 -34.92 -1.95
CA ASP A 411 9.30 -33.72 -1.26
C ASP A 411 9.29 -32.49 -2.18
N GLY A 412 8.52 -31.46 -1.80
CA GLY A 412 8.32 -30.27 -2.62
C GLY A 412 7.65 -29.13 -1.87
N ASN A 413 8.23 -28.69 -0.74
CA ASN A 413 7.64 -27.70 0.17
C ASN A 413 7.59 -26.24 -0.37
N GLY A 414 7.73 -26.04 -1.69
CA GLY A 414 7.76 -24.71 -2.34
C GLY A 414 6.69 -24.50 -3.41
N SER A 415 6.33 -25.54 -4.17
CA SER A 415 5.36 -25.46 -5.26
C SER A 415 3.92 -25.72 -4.80
N VAL A 416 3.74 -26.49 -3.73
CA VAL A 416 2.42 -26.84 -3.18
C VAL A 416 1.70 -25.61 -2.62
N ARG A 417 2.42 -24.71 -1.93
CA ARG A 417 1.84 -23.47 -1.38
C ARG A 417 1.35 -22.46 -2.44
N ALA A 418 1.93 -22.49 -3.64
CA ALA A 418 1.52 -21.61 -4.74
C ALA A 418 0.29 -22.16 -5.48
N LEU A 419 0.16 -23.49 -5.58
CA LEU A 419 -1.00 -24.15 -6.17
C LEU A 419 -2.20 -24.21 -5.20
N GLU A 420 -1.95 -24.36 -3.90
CA GLU A 420 -2.98 -24.26 -2.86
C GLU A 420 -3.55 -22.84 -2.78
N SER A 421 -2.73 -21.80 -2.95
CA SER A 421 -3.22 -20.42 -2.92
C SER A 421 -4.05 -20.06 -4.16
N SER A 422 -3.72 -20.59 -5.36
CA SER A 422 -4.52 -20.36 -6.57
C SER A 422 -5.86 -21.11 -6.53
N ALA A 423 -5.89 -22.35 -6.03
CA ALA A 423 -7.13 -23.12 -5.86
C ALA A 423 -8.05 -22.53 -4.78
N CYS A 424 -7.48 -22.01 -3.68
CA CYS A 424 -8.24 -21.28 -2.67
C CYS A 424 -8.86 -20.00 -3.25
N TYR A 425 -8.13 -19.27 -4.10
CA TYR A 425 -8.63 -18.05 -4.72
C TYR A 425 -9.78 -18.30 -5.70
N GLU A 426 -9.74 -19.40 -6.47
CA GLU A 426 -10.85 -19.78 -7.36
C GLU A 426 -12.11 -20.20 -6.60
N ALA A 427 -11.98 -20.82 -5.42
CA ALA A 427 -13.12 -21.17 -4.58
C ALA A 427 -13.81 -19.97 -3.92
N TYR A 428 -13.09 -18.85 -3.74
CA TYR A 428 -13.54 -17.67 -3.00
C TYR A 428 -13.73 -16.39 -3.84
N ALA A 429 -13.63 -16.46 -5.17
CA ALA A 429 -13.78 -15.30 -6.04
C ALA A 429 -15.26 -14.90 -6.27
N PRO A 430 -15.63 -13.62 -6.11
CA PRO A 430 -16.96 -13.14 -6.48
C PRO A 430 -17.11 -13.11 -8.02
N PRO A 431 -18.31 -13.38 -8.56
CA PRO A 431 -18.52 -13.59 -10.00
C PRO A 431 -18.16 -12.39 -10.90
N ALA A 432 -18.07 -11.17 -10.34
CA ALA A 432 -17.70 -9.96 -11.08
C ALA A 432 -16.18 -9.76 -11.23
N LEU A 433 -15.35 -10.39 -10.38
CA LEU A 433 -13.89 -10.33 -10.52
C LEU A 433 -13.36 -11.35 -11.55
N CYS A 434 -14.13 -12.39 -11.87
CA CYS A 434 -13.73 -13.44 -12.81
C CYS A 434 -13.45 -12.92 -14.23
N ASP A 435 -14.18 -11.88 -14.67
CA ASP A 435 -13.99 -11.29 -16.01
C ASP A 435 -12.69 -10.47 -16.10
N VAL A 436 -12.36 -9.67 -15.07
CA VAL A 436 -11.12 -8.86 -15.03
C VAL A 436 -9.91 -9.73 -14.67
N SER A 437 -10.10 -10.73 -13.80
CA SER A 437 -9.05 -11.71 -13.50
C SER A 437 -8.74 -12.57 -14.72
N GLY A 438 -9.70 -12.84 -15.62
CA GLY A 438 -9.46 -13.56 -16.86
C GLY A 438 -8.45 -12.85 -17.77
N GLU A 439 -8.59 -11.53 -17.96
CA GLU A 439 -7.65 -10.73 -18.75
C GLU A 439 -6.28 -10.58 -18.06
N VAL A 440 -6.26 -10.37 -16.74
CA VAL A 440 -5.01 -10.28 -15.97
C VAL A 440 -4.28 -11.63 -15.93
N VAL A 441 -5.00 -12.74 -15.79
CA VAL A 441 -4.45 -14.11 -15.84
C VAL A 441 -3.99 -14.45 -17.26
N ALA A 442 -4.66 -13.94 -18.30
CA ALA A 442 -4.18 -14.07 -19.68
C ALA A 442 -2.88 -13.29 -19.89
N LEU A 443 -2.78 -12.06 -19.38
CA LEU A 443 -1.55 -11.25 -19.39
C LEU A 443 -0.42 -11.90 -18.59
N LEU A 444 -0.71 -12.47 -17.42
CA LEU A 444 0.27 -13.18 -16.59
C LEU A 444 0.74 -14.49 -17.25
N ARG A 445 -0.15 -15.23 -17.91
CA ARG A 445 0.25 -16.41 -18.72
C ARG A 445 1.11 -16.02 -19.91
N ASP A 446 0.83 -14.88 -20.56
CA ASP A 446 1.67 -14.36 -21.64
C ASP A 446 3.04 -13.88 -21.11
N ALA A 447 3.09 -13.33 -19.89
CA ALA A 447 4.31 -12.97 -19.19
C ALA A 447 5.15 -14.20 -18.79
N GLU A 448 4.52 -15.28 -18.30
CA GLU A 448 5.20 -16.56 -18.03
C GLU A 448 5.66 -17.26 -19.32
N ALA A 449 4.88 -17.18 -20.39
CA ALA A 449 5.28 -17.71 -21.69
C ALA A 449 6.48 -16.92 -22.28
N THR A 450 6.56 -15.62 -22.02
CA THR A 450 7.71 -14.79 -22.43
C THR A 450 8.92 -15.01 -21.56
N SER A 451 8.78 -15.21 -20.25
CA SER A 451 9.91 -15.57 -19.37
C SER A 451 10.47 -16.95 -19.70
N ALA A 452 9.62 -17.96 -19.95
CA ALA A 452 10.06 -19.29 -20.37
C ALA A 452 10.77 -19.27 -21.74
N ARG A 453 10.33 -18.40 -22.66
CA ARG A 453 11.03 -18.16 -23.94
C ARG A 453 12.37 -17.46 -23.74
N LEU A 454 12.47 -16.55 -22.78
CA LEU A 454 13.72 -15.87 -22.42
C LEU A 454 14.71 -16.85 -21.81
N ASP A 455 14.26 -17.73 -20.90
CA ASP A 455 15.09 -18.76 -20.27
C ASP A 455 15.53 -19.82 -21.27
N ALA A 456 14.66 -20.21 -22.22
CA ALA A 456 15.05 -21.07 -23.34
C ALA A 456 16.07 -20.38 -24.27
N TYR A 457 15.95 -19.07 -24.49
CA TYR A 457 16.90 -18.28 -25.28
C TYR A 457 18.26 -18.12 -24.58
N ILE A 458 18.25 -17.96 -23.25
CA ILE A 458 19.46 -17.90 -22.40
C ILE A 458 20.14 -19.28 -22.33
N ALA A 459 19.36 -20.37 -22.21
CA ALA A 459 19.88 -21.74 -22.22
C ALA A 459 20.46 -22.16 -23.58
N ALA A 460 19.95 -21.60 -24.69
CA ALA A 460 20.41 -21.89 -26.05
C ALA A 460 21.76 -21.23 -26.41
N ARG A 461 22.29 -20.31 -25.60
CA ARG A 461 23.64 -19.75 -25.79
C ARG A 461 24.54 -20.10 -24.60
N PRO A 462 25.37 -21.16 -24.69
CA PRO A 462 26.42 -21.35 -23.71
C PRO A 462 27.42 -20.19 -23.80
N TRP A 463 27.53 -19.44 -22.71
CA TRP A 463 28.55 -18.42 -22.49
C TRP A 463 29.94 -19.10 -22.54
N LYS A 464 30.64 -19.00 -23.67
CA LYS A 464 32.04 -19.42 -23.78
C LYS A 464 32.91 -18.38 -23.07
N GLY A 465 33.25 -18.66 -21.80
CA GLY A 465 34.11 -17.82 -20.98
C GLY A 465 35.04 -18.61 -20.07
N GLY A 466 36.15 -19.12 -20.64
CA GLY A 466 37.50 -18.97 -20.08
C GLY A 466 37.97 -19.80 -18.86
N GLY A 467 39.02 -20.58 -19.09
CA GLY A 467 40.05 -20.96 -18.11
C GLY A 467 40.99 -21.99 -18.76
N GLY A 468 42.31 -21.86 -18.87
CA GLY A 468 43.31 -20.96 -18.31
C GLY A 468 44.57 -21.81 -18.13
N GLY A 469 45.65 -21.53 -18.87
CA GLY A 469 46.97 -22.14 -18.63
C GLY A 469 47.79 -22.44 -19.89
N GLY A 470 49.00 -21.86 -19.96
CA GLY A 470 50.06 -22.33 -20.86
C GLY A 470 50.71 -21.22 -21.68
N ALA A 471 51.91 -20.84 -21.27
CA ALA A 471 52.80 -19.89 -21.92
C ALA A 471 53.13 -20.24 -23.39
N GLY A 472 53.37 -19.23 -24.22
CA GLY A 472 53.90 -19.41 -25.57
C GLY A 472 53.96 -18.12 -26.37
N ALA A 473 55.17 -17.63 -26.59
CA ALA A 473 55.54 -16.37 -27.21
C ALA A 473 55.20 -16.24 -28.72
N GLY A 474 55.18 -14.99 -29.21
CA GLY A 474 55.28 -14.62 -30.64
C GLY A 474 54.22 -13.60 -31.07
N ALA A 475 54.42 -12.29 -30.96
CA ALA A 475 55.22 -11.42 -31.83
C ALA A 475 54.59 -11.13 -33.21
N GLY A 476 54.35 -9.83 -33.48
CA GLY A 476 54.34 -9.20 -34.81
C GLY A 476 53.01 -9.27 -35.59
N ALA A 477 52.23 -8.20 -35.73
CA ALA A 477 52.44 -7.00 -36.57
C ALA A 477 51.93 -7.16 -38.02
N GLY A 478 51.11 -6.19 -38.44
CA GLY A 478 51.16 -5.61 -39.78
C GLY A 478 50.29 -6.25 -40.86
N GLY A 479 49.20 -5.57 -41.21
CA GLY A 479 48.52 -5.78 -42.49
C GLY A 479 49.45 -5.44 -43.66
N GLY A 480 49.29 -6.21 -44.75
CA GLY A 480 49.87 -5.92 -46.05
C GLY A 480 49.14 -4.77 -46.72
N SER A 481 49.92 -3.87 -47.31
CA SER A 481 49.46 -2.77 -48.15
C SER A 481 49.20 -3.24 -49.59
N ASP A 482 47.98 -2.92 -50.04
CA ASP A 482 47.54 -2.44 -51.35
C ASP A 482 47.78 -3.28 -52.62
N GLY A 483 46.66 -3.74 -53.20
CA GLY A 483 46.54 -4.40 -54.51
C GLY A 483 45.22 -5.12 -54.67
#